data_AF-A0A957SHH8-F1
#
_entry.id   AF-A0A957SHH8-F1
#
_cell.length_a   1.000
_cell.length_b   1.000
_cell.length_c   1.000
_cell.angle_alpha   90.00
_cell.angle_beta   90.00
_cell.angle_gamma   90.00
#
_symmetry.space_group_name_H-M   'P 1'
#
loop_
_entity.id
_entity.type
_entity.pdbx_description
1 polymer ?
#
loop_
_entity_poly.entity_id
_entity_poly.type
_entity_poly.pdbx_seq_one_letter_code
_entity_poly.pdbx_strand_id
1 'polypeptide(L)'
;MKRAGVLYLLIWLLLAAFAGLTAWYLNLAILYLFALWIENPAWRPTYWTASSLVYINKISILVLGSIWLIFITWLEIALRNSALQDRLWAQAGRMGLILLALLAVSFAIFVVG
;
A
#
# COMPACT_ATOMS: atom_id res chain seq x y z
N MET A 1 -25.11 2.40 -22.04
CA MET A 1 -23.62 2.48 -22.03
C MET A 1 -23.04 3.51 -21.05
N LYS A 2 -23.67 4.67 -20.75
CA LYS A 2 -23.08 5.70 -19.86
C LYS A 2 -22.92 5.30 -18.36
N ARG A 3 -23.81 4.46 -17.80
CA ARG A 3 -23.76 4.08 -16.37
C ARG A 3 -22.63 3.11 -16.00
N ALA A 4 -22.23 2.24 -16.93
CA ALA A 4 -21.17 1.26 -16.70
C ALA A 4 -19.78 1.92 -16.57
N GLY A 5 -19.53 3.01 -17.31
CA GLY A 5 -18.28 3.76 -17.22
C GLY A 5 -18.10 4.50 -15.90
N VAL A 6 -19.18 5.05 -15.33
CA VAL A 6 -19.12 5.75 -14.03
C VAL A 6 -18.82 4.78 -12.89
N LEU A 7 -19.49 3.61 -12.87
CA LEU A 7 -19.24 2.59 -11.84
C LEU A 7 -17.79 2.09 -11.89
N TYR A 8 -17.28 1.82 -13.09
CA TYR A 8 -15.88 1.45 -13.31
C TYR A 8 -14.91 2.48 -12.72
N LEU A 9 -15.11 3.77 -13.05
CA LEU A 9 -14.24 4.85 -12.58
C LEU A 9 -14.27 4.97 -11.05
N LEU A 10 -15.44 4.81 -10.44
CA LEU A 10 -15.58 4.83 -8.98
C LEU A 10 -14.83 3.67 -8.33
N ILE A 11 -14.96 2.45 -8.87
CA ILE A 11 -14.26 1.27 -8.34
C ILE A 11 -12.76 1.42 -8.48
N TRP A 12 -12.28 1.88 -9.63
CA TRP A 12 -10.86 2.14 -9.86
C TRP A 12 -10.33 3.20 -8.90
N LEU A 13 -11.05 4.31 -8.73
CA LEU A 13 -10.64 5.42 -7.85
C LEU A 13 -10.60 4.98 -6.38
N LEU A 14 -11.61 4.22 -5.92
CA LEU A 14 -11.64 3.67 -4.57
C LEU A 14 -10.45 2.74 -4.33
N LEU A 15 -10.17 1.80 -5.24
CA LEU A 15 -9.05 0.87 -5.11
C LEU A 15 -7.69 1.58 -5.17
N ALA A 16 -7.54 2.58 -6.03
CA ALA A 16 -6.32 3.39 -6.13
C ALA A 16 -6.07 4.20 -4.85
N ALA A 17 -7.11 4.85 -4.31
CA ALA A 17 -7.03 5.58 -3.05
C ALA A 17 -6.69 4.63 -1.89
N PHE A 18 -7.31 3.46 -1.86
CA PHE A 18 -7.09 2.47 -0.82
C PHE A 18 -5.69 1.85 -0.88
N ALA A 19 -5.15 1.63 -2.09
CA ALA A 19 -3.76 1.25 -2.28
C ALA A 19 -2.78 2.34 -1.82
N GLY A 20 -3.10 3.61 -2.06
CA GLY A 20 -2.28 4.74 -1.60
C GLY A 20 -2.25 4.84 -0.08
N LEU A 21 -3.41 4.68 0.57
CA LEU A 21 -3.52 4.64 2.02
C LEU A 21 -2.78 3.44 2.61
N THR A 22 -2.85 2.27 1.97
CA THR A 22 -2.09 1.08 2.37
C THR A 22 -0.59 1.31 2.27
N ALA A 23 -0.11 1.90 1.17
CA ALA A 23 1.30 2.25 0.99
C ALA A 23 1.78 3.25 2.06
N TRP A 24 0.94 4.24 2.41
CA TRP A 24 1.25 5.18 3.48
C TRP A 24 1.40 4.49 4.85
N TYR A 25 0.47 3.63 5.23
CA TYR A 25 0.57 2.90 6.51
C TYR A 25 1.73 1.90 6.52
N LEU A 26 2.04 1.26 5.40
CA LEU A 26 3.25 0.44 5.27
C LEU A 26 4.51 1.27 5.50
N ASN A 27 4.58 2.49 4.96
CA ASN A 27 5.71 3.40 5.18
C ASN A 27 5.89 3.70 6.66
N LEU A 28 4.81 4.03 7.37
CA LEU A 28 4.85 4.29 8.82
C LEU A 28 5.29 3.05 9.61
N ALA A 29 4.75 1.87 9.28
CA ALA A 29 5.14 0.62 9.92
C ALA A 29 6.63 0.29 9.70
N ILE A 30 7.15 0.51 8.49
CA ILE A 30 8.58 0.35 8.19
C ILE A 30 9.41 1.29 9.07
N LEU A 31 9.06 2.58 9.13
CA LEU A 31 9.80 3.54 9.95
C LEU A 31 9.77 3.18 11.43
N TYR A 32 8.63 2.74 11.94
CA TYR A 32 8.48 2.28 13.31
C TYR A 32 9.39 1.07 13.60
N LEU A 33 9.37 0.04 12.76
CA LEU A 33 10.22 -1.15 12.93
C LEU A 33 11.71 -0.80 12.89
N PHE A 34 12.10 0.11 12.00
CA PHE A 34 13.48 0.58 11.93
C PHE A 34 13.88 1.47 13.10
N ALA A 35 12.95 2.24 13.67
CA ALA A 35 13.20 2.99 14.89
C ALA A 35 13.49 2.04 16.06
N LEU A 36 12.67 1.01 16.26
CA LEU A 36 12.93 -0.04 17.26
C LEU A 36 14.27 -0.73 17.04
N TRP A 37 14.60 -1.05 15.78
CA TRP A 37 15.85 -1.70 15.45
C TRP A 37 17.06 -0.81 15.77
N ILE A 38 16.94 0.49 15.51
CA ILE A 38 17.95 1.47 15.92
C ILE A 38 17.97 1.60 17.44
N GLU A 39 16.86 1.64 18.16
CA GLU A 39 16.88 1.81 19.61
C GLU A 39 17.55 0.64 20.34
N ASN A 40 17.44 -0.58 19.83
CA ASN A 40 18.03 -1.77 20.45
C ASN A 40 19.55 -1.87 20.21
N PRO A 41 20.41 -1.67 21.24
CA PRO A 41 21.87 -1.69 21.08
C PRO A 41 22.44 -3.06 20.73
N ALA A 42 21.70 -4.16 20.95
CA ALA A 42 22.15 -5.50 20.59
C ALA A 42 22.11 -5.75 19.08
N TRP A 43 21.19 -5.10 18.36
CA TRP A 43 20.93 -5.36 16.94
C TRP A 43 21.20 -4.15 16.05
N ARG A 44 21.39 -2.94 16.63
CA ARG A 44 21.68 -1.71 15.89
C ARG A 44 22.88 -1.91 14.94
N PRO A 45 22.71 -1.70 13.63
CA PRO A 45 23.82 -1.72 12.69
C PRO A 45 24.84 -0.62 13.00
N THR A 46 26.13 -0.90 12.75
CA THR A 46 27.21 0.06 13.01
C THR A 46 26.96 1.38 12.26
N TYR A 47 27.16 2.51 12.95
CA TYR A 47 26.96 3.88 12.45
C TYR A 47 25.51 4.32 12.22
N TRP A 48 24.51 3.49 12.54
CA TRP A 48 23.12 3.91 12.46
C TRP A 48 22.75 4.79 13.64
N THR A 49 22.12 5.92 13.35
CA THR A 49 21.63 6.88 14.34
C THR A 49 20.19 7.26 14.01
N ALA A 50 19.55 8.06 14.86
CA ALA A 50 18.19 8.55 14.59
C ALA A 50 18.08 9.26 13.22
N SER A 51 19.15 9.90 12.73
CA SER A 51 19.16 10.55 11.40
C SER A 51 19.08 9.56 10.23
N SER A 52 19.44 8.29 10.44
CA SER A 52 19.32 7.22 9.44
C SER A 52 17.86 6.99 9.02
N LEU A 53 16.89 7.25 9.91
CA LEU A 53 15.46 7.14 9.60
C LEU A 53 15.02 8.06 8.47
N VAL A 54 15.68 9.21 8.27
CA VAL A 54 15.37 10.14 7.18
C VAL A 54 15.66 9.49 5.82
N TYR A 55 16.79 8.78 5.71
CA TYR A 55 17.16 8.09 4.47
C TYR A 55 16.27 6.88 4.23
N ILE A 56 15.95 6.13 5.28
CA ILE A 56 15.01 5.01 5.22
C ILE A 56 13.65 5.49 4.71
N ASN A 57 13.12 6.60 5.24
CA ASN A 57 11.85 7.20 4.79
C ASN A 57 11.86 7.56 3.30
N LYS A 58 12.95 8.18 2.82
CA LYS A 58 13.07 8.55 1.40
C LYS A 58 13.05 7.32 0.50
N ILE A 59 13.80 6.28 0.88
CA ILE A 59 13.88 5.03 0.11
C ILE A 59 12.54 4.30 0.16
N SER A 60 11.89 4.21 1.33
CA SER A 60 10.61 3.53 1.47
C SER A 60 9.51 4.24 0.69
N ILE A 61 9.44 5.58 0.71
CA ILE A 61 8.51 6.34 -0.12
C ILE A 61 8.74 6.05 -1.60
N LEU A 62 10.00 6.04 -2.06
CA LEU A 62 10.31 5.78 -3.47
C LEU A 62 9.89 4.36 -3.87
N VAL A 63 10.25 3.36 -3.09
CA VAL A 63 9.92 1.95 -3.34
C VAL A 63 8.41 1.72 -3.30
N LEU A 64 7.73 2.16 -2.25
CA LEU A 64 6.29 1.99 -2.10
C LEU A 64 5.50 2.79 -3.13
N GLY A 65 5.96 4.00 -3.47
CA GLY A 65 5.40 4.81 -4.55
C GLY A 65 5.53 4.11 -5.92
N SER A 66 6.68 3.52 -6.23
CA SER A 66 6.86 2.71 -7.44
C SER A 66 5.95 1.49 -7.46
N ILE A 67 5.85 0.75 -6.35
CA ILE A 67 4.94 -0.40 -6.22
C ILE A 67 3.49 0.04 -6.42
N TRP A 68 3.08 1.17 -5.84
CA TRP A 68 1.74 1.72 -5.98
C TRP A 68 1.41 2.10 -7.43
N LEU A 69 2.35 2.72 -8.15
CA LEU A 69 2.18 3.03 -9.58
C LEU A 69 2.03 1.78 -10.45
N ILE A 70 2.87 0.76 -10.21
CA ILE A 70 2.77 -0.53 -10.88
C ILE A 70 1.41 -1.17 -10.59
N PHE A 71 0.98 -1.14 -9.32
CA PHE A 71 -0.31 -1.67 -8.90
C PHE A 71 -1.48 -0.97 -9.59
N ILE A 72 -1.49 0.36 -9.68
CA ILE A 72 -2.55 1.11 -10.37
C ILE A 72 -2.61 0.79 -11.85
N THR A 73 -1.46 0.66 -12.50
CA THR A 73 -1.39 0.32 -13.92
C THR A 73 -1.94 -1.08 -14.16
N TRP A 74 -1.55 -2.03 -13.30
CA TRP A 74 -2.08 -3.39 -13.34
C TRP A 74 -3.59 -3.44 -13.03
N LEU A 75 -4.05 -2.65 -12.06
CA LEU A 75 -5.46 -2.49 -11.69
C LEU A 75 -6.29 -2.02 -12.88
N GLU A 76 -5.82 -1.00 -13.60
CA GLU A 76 -6.50 -0.51 -14.80
C GLU A 76 -6.64 -1.60 -15.86
N ILE A 77 -5.56 -2.34 -16.13
CA ILE A 77 -5.58 -3.43 -17.11
C ILE A 77 -6.55 -4.54 -16.67
N ALA A 78 -6.51 -4.93 -15.39
CA ALA A 78 -7.36 -5.96 -14.84
C ALA A 78 -8.85 -5.60 -14.94
N LEU A 79 -9.20 -4.37 -14.55
CA LEU A 79 -10.58 -3.89 -14.60
C LEU A 79 -11.07 -3.64 -16.05
N ARG A 80 -10.19 -3.23 -16.96
CA ARG A 80 -10.54 -3.07 -18.39
C ARG A 80 -10.88 -4.39 -19.05
N ASN A 81 -10.21 -5.48 -18.65
CA ASN A 81 -10.40 -6.81 -19.21
C ASN A 81 -11.64 -7.54 -18.65
N SER A 82 -12.29 -7.02 -17.60
CA SER A 82 -13.51 -7.62 -17.05
C SER A 82 -14.74 -7.19 -17.85
N ALA A 83 -14.99 -7.88 -18.97
CA ALA A 83 -16.13 -7.62 -19.87
C ALA A 83 -17.53 -7.84 -19.25
N LEU A 84 -17.62 -8.51 -18.09
CA LEU A 84 -18.85 -8.82 -17.37
C LEU A 84 -18.84 -8.17 -15.99
N GLN A 85 -19.97 -7.58 -15.60
CA GLN A 85 -20.14 -6.86 -14.34
C GLN A 85 -19.82 -7.75 -13.12
N ASP A 86 -20.23 -9.02 -13.12
CA ASP A 86 -19.95 -9.95 -12.01
C ASP A 86 -18.46 -10.25 -11.85
N ARG A 87 -17.73 -10.36 -12.96
CA ARG A 87 -16.28 -10.58 -12.94
C ARG A 87 -15.54 -9.34 -12.43
N LEU A 88 -16.03 -8.15 -12.78
CA LEU A 88 -15.49 -6.89 -12.29
C LEU A 88 -15.63 -6.80 -10.76
N TRP A 89 -16.82 -7.08 -10.22
CA TRP A 89 -17.05 -7.09 -8.77
C TRP A 89 -16.19 -8.14 -8.04
N ALA A 90 -16.09 -9.35 -8.60
CA ALA A 90 -15.26 -10.40 -7.99
C ALA A 90 -13.77 -10.02 -7.97
N GLN A 91 -13.25 -9.43 -9.03
CA GLN A 91 -11.86 -8.97 -9.10
C GLN A 91 -11.61 -7.80 -8.15
N ALA A 92 -12.46 -6.77 -8.19
CA ALA A 92 -12.39 -5.62 -7.30
C ALA A 92 -12.47 -6.04 -5.83
N GLY A 93 -13.36 -6.96 -5.49
CA GLY A 93 -13.50 -7.51 -4.15
C GLY A 93 -12.23 -8.22 -3.67
N ARG A 94 -11.64 -9.08 -4.49
CA ARG A 94 -10.37 -9.77 -4.16
C ARG A 94 -9.23 -8.77 -3.91
N MET A 95 -9.10 -7.76 -4.77
CA MET A 95 -8.06 -6.73 -4.62
C MET A 95 -8.31 -5.89 -3.36
N GLY A 96 -9.55 -5.50 -3.10
CA GLY A 96 -9.95 -4.78 -1.90
C GLY A 96 -9.63 -5.56 -0.61
N LEU A 97 -9.89 -6.87 -0.60
CA LEU A 97 -9.57 -7.73 0.54
C LEU A 97 -8.06 -7.83 0.80
N ILE A 98 -7.24 -7.97 -0.25
CA ILE A 98 -5.78 -7.98 -0.12
C ILE A 98 -5.28 -6.67 0.47
N LEU A 99 -5.76 -5.54 -0.06
CA LEU A 99 -5.41 -4.21 0.47
C LEU A 99 -5.88 -4.04 1.92
N LEU A 100 -7.07 -4.53 2.27
CA LEU A 100 -7.62 -4.46 3.63
C LEU A 100 -6.74 -5.25 4.60
N ALA A 101 -6.33 -6.46 4.21
CA ALA A 101 -5.44 -7.29 5.01
C ALA A 101 -4.08 -6.62 5.23
N LEU A 102 -3.47 -6.10 4.16
CA LEU A 102 -2.20 -5.37 4.24
C LEU A 102 -2.31 -4.12 5.12
N LEU A 103 -3.39 -3.36 4.97
CA LEU A 103 -3.66 -2.18 5.79
C LEU A 103 -3.83 -2.56 7.26
N ALA A 104 -4.62 -3.59 7.56
CA ALA A 104 -4.85 -4.05 8.93
C ALA A 104 -3.55 -4.49 9.61
N VAL A 105 -2.70 -5.24 8.89
CA VAL A 105 -1.38 -5.65 9.39
C VAL A 105 -0.49 -4.44 9.65
N SER A 106 -0.40 -3.52 8.68
CA SER A 106 0.45 -2.32 8.80
C SER A 106 -0.01 -1.40 9.94
N PHE A 107 -1.33 -1.24 10.07
CA PHE A 107 -1.94 -0.48 11.16
C PHE A 107 -1.68 -1.13 12.51
N ALA A 108 -1.83 -2.45 12.63
CA ALA A 108 -1.55 -3.17 13.87
C ALA A 108 -0.08 -3.02 14.30
N ILE A 109 0.86 -3.12 13.36
CA ILE A 109 2.29 -2.93 13.63
C ILE A 109 2.56 -1.51 14.16
N PHE A 110 1.95 -0.50 13.54
CA PHE A 110 2.18 0.90 13.93
C PHE A 110 1.48 1.32 15.23
N VAL A 111 0.29 0.78 15.53
CA VAL A 111 -0.52 1.23 16.67
C VAL A 111 -0.29 0.42 17.94
N VAL A 112 0.04 -0.87 17.80
CA VAL A 112 0.23 -1.77 18.96
C VAL A 112 1.70 -1.87 19.36
N GLY A 113 2.61 -1.53 18.44
CA GLY A 113 4.03 -1.38 18.75
C GLY A 113 4.32 -0.12 19.57
#